data_AF-A0ABD3W1F2-F1
#
_entry.id   AF-A0ABD3W1F2-F1
#
_cell.length_a   1.000
_cell.length_b   1.000
_cell.length_c   1.000
_cell.angle_alpha   90.00
_cell.angle_beta   90.00
_cell.angle_gamma   90.00
#
_symmetry.space_group_name_H-M   'P 1'
#
loop_
_entity.id
_entity.type
_entity.pdbx_description
1 polymer ?
#
loop_
_entity_poly.entity_id
_entity_poly.type
_entity_poly.pdbx_seq_one_letter_code
_entity_poly.pdbx_strand_id
1 'polypeptide(L)'
;MKTIMNAIHTRWLSHLNAITSLRDTYESVLVDLENATASGTDKVRIRSGPSATGLLKKLKNAATIRVVHFLCDALKPVSQLALAFERNDVELSTIHPQLQSTLITLGRLKEKEGVNTTKSSELIKKINITWKRNELESVHTA
;
A
#
# COMPACT_ATOMS: atom_id res chain seq x y z
N MET A 1 32.08 -24.45 3.41
CA MET A 1 31.49 -23.94 2.14
C MET A 1 30.21 -23.19 2.52
N LYS A 2 30.18 -21.86 2.42
CA LYS A 2 28.99 -21.06 2.77
C LYS A 2 28.03 -21.07 1.59
N THR A 3 26.82 -21.61 1.79
CA THR A 3 25.73 -21.50 0.82
C THR A 3 25.33 -20.04 0.74
N ILE A 4 25.62 -19.38 -0.39
CA ILE A 4 25.06 -18.07 -0.68
C ILE A 4 23.57 -18.32 -0.94
N MET A 5 22.70 -17.91 0.00
CA MET A 5 21.27 -17.88 -0.26
C MET A 5 21.05 -16.86 -1.38
N ASN A 6 20.54 -17.32 -2.52
CA ASN A 6 20.08 -16.45 -3.59
C ASN A 6 19.08 -15.44 -3.02
N ALA A 7 19.26 -14.16 -3.36
CA ALA A 7 18.27 -13.14 -3.08
C ALA A 7 16.92 -13.60 -3.64
N ILE A 8 15.90 -13.67 -2.78
CA ILE A 8 14.57 -14.14 -3.15
C ILE A 8 13.94 -13.11 -4.10
N HIS A 9 13.99 -13.45 -5.39
CA HIS A 9 13.75 -12.67 -6.63
C HIS A 9 12.41 -11.92 -6.78
N THR A 10 11.57 -11.78 -5.75
CA THR A 10 10.15 -11.39 -5.97
C THR A 10 9.55 -10.49 -4.90
N ARG A 11 10.23 -10.28 -3.77
CA ARG A 11 9.58 -9.66 -2.61
C ARG A 11 9.19 -8.21 -2.86
N TRP A 12 10.10 -7.38 -3.37
CA TRP A 12 9.84 -5.95 -3.57
C TRP A 12 8.86 -5.67 -4.70
N LEU A 13 8.99 -6.38 -5.82
CA LEU A 13 8.11 -6.22 -6.97
C LEU A 13 6.69 -6.70 -6.67
N SER A 14 6.55 -7.83 -5.99
CA SER A 14 5.24 -8.31 -5.53
C SER A 14 4.58 -7.34 -4.55
N HIS A 15 5.36 -6.76 -3.62
CA HIS A 15 4.84 -5.76 -2.68
C HIS A 15 4.44 -4.46 -3.38
N LEU A 16 5.25 -3.98 -4.33
CA LEU A 16 4.92 -2.81 -5.13
C LEU A 16 3.60 -3.02 -5.87
N ASN A 17 3.44 -4.17 -6.54
CA ASN A 17 2.20 -4.49 -7.25
C ASN A 17 1.00 -4.57 -6.29
N ALA A 18 1.13 -5.31 -5.19
CA ALA A 18 0.04 -5.45 -4.22
C ALA A 18 -0.39 -4.11 -3.60
N ILE A 19 0.57 -3.25 -3.25
CA ILE A 19 0.30 -1.95 -2.65
C ILE A 19 -0.28 -0.97 -3.68
N THR A 20 0.22 -1.00 -4.92
CA THR A 20 -0.32 -0.20 -6.02
C THR A 20 -1.75 -0.61 -6.33
N SER A 21 -2.03 -1.92 -6.44
CA SER A 21 -3.38 -2.43 -6.63
C SER A 21 -4.31 -2.03 -5.49
N LEU A 22 -3.87 -2.17 -4.23
CA LEU A 22 -4.65 -1.75 -3.07
C LEU A 22 -4.96 -0.24 -3.11
N ARG A 23 -4.00 0.61 -3.49
CA ARG A 23 -4.22 2.05 -3.66
C ARG A 23 -5.27 2.32 -4.74
N ASP A 24 -5.17 1.65 -5.89
CA ASP A 24 -6.04 1.90 -7.04
C ASP A 24 -7.47 1.40 -6.81
N THR A 25 -7.63 0.34 -6.01
CA THR A 25 -8.94 -0.24 -5.67
C THR A 25 -9.39 0.11 -4.25
N TYR A 26 -8.81 1.15 -3.62
CA TYR A 26 -8.96 1.39 -2.18
C TYR A 26 -10.42 1.57 -1.77
N GLU A 27 -11.17 2.38 -2.54
CA GLU A 27 -12.59 2.64 -2.28
C GLU A 27 -13.45 1.39 -2.46
N SER A 28 -13.22 0.61 -3.52
CA SER A 28 -13.94 -0.65 -3.76
C SER A 28 -13.70 -1.65 -2.63
N VAL A 29 -12.47 -1.79 -2.16
CA VAL A 29 -12.12 -2.66 -1.02
C VAL A 29 -12.85 -2.21 0.26
N LEU A 30 -12.98 -0.91 0.50
CA LEU A 30 -13.73 -0.42 1.66
C LEU A 30 -15.22 -0.77 1.56
N VAL A 31 -15.85 -0.55 0.40
CA VAL A 31 -17.26 -0.90 0.15
C VAL A 31 -17.50 -2.41 0.28
N ASP A 32 -16.59 -3.24 -0.22
CA ASP A 32 -16.71 -4.70 -0.08
C ASP A 32 -16.61 -5.14 1.37
N LEU A 33 -15.69 -4.54 2.14
CA LEU A 33 -15.57 -4.81 3.58
C LEU A 33 -16.80 -4.33 4.35
N GLU A 34 -17.37 -3.18 4.00
CA GLU A 34 -18.65 -2.69 4.55
C GLU A 34 -19.77 -3.71 4.35
N ASN A 35 -19.97 -4.14 3.10
CA ASN A 35 -21.01 -5.12 2.76
C ASN A 35 -20.80 -6.44 3.50
N ALA A 36 -19.55 -6.89 3.65
CA ALA A 36 -19.21 -8.10 4.40
C ALA A 36 -19.52 -7.96 5.91
N THR A 37 -19.27 -6.78 6.49
CA THR A 37 -19.61 -6.51 7.90
C THR A 37 -21.12 -6.41 8.12
N ALA A 38 -21.85 -5.72 7.24
CA ALA A 38 -23.30 -5.54 7.35
C ALA A 38 -24.08 -6.84 7.14
N SER A 39 -23.64 -7.70 6.21
CA SER A 39 -24.28 -9.00 5.94
C SER A 39 -23.95 -10.08 6.98
N GLY A 40 -23.10 -9.81 7.96
CA GLY A 40 -22.66 -10.80 8.95
C GLY A 40 -21.82 -11.94 8.39
N THR A 41 -21.45 -11.89 7.09
CA THR A 41 -20.60 -12.88 6.43
C THR A 41 -19.16 -12.89 6.97
N ASP A 42 -18.77 -11.84 7.72
CA ASP A 42 -17.53 -11.73 8.50
C ASP A 42 -17.28 -12.96 9.40
N LYS A 43 -18.36 -13.59 9.92
CA LYS A 43 -18.24 -14.76 10.82
C LYS A 43 -18.15 -16.11 10.11
N VAL A 44 -18.47 -16.16 8.82
CA VAL A 44 -18.72 -17.44 8.11
C VAL A 44 -17.47 -17.95 7.38
N ARG A 45 -16.50 -17.09 7.02
CA ARG A 45 -15.47 -17.48 6.04
C ARG A 45 -14.02 -17.62 6.51
N ILE A 46 -13.60 -17.20 7.71
CA ILE A 46 -12.16 -17.36 8.07
C ILE A 46 -11.96 -17.69 9.55
N ARG A 47 -11.80 -18.98 9.88
CA ARG A 47 -11.41 -19.43 11.24
C ARG A 47 -9.96 -19.05 11.63
N SER A 48 -9.18 -18.46 10.72
CA SER A 48 -7.74 -18.19 10.93
C SER A 48 -7.22 -16.84 10.38
N GLY A 49 -8.10 -15.88 10.04
CA GLY A 49 -7.70 -14.62 9.41
C GLY A 49 -8.34 -13.39 10.06
N PRO A 50 -7.85 -12.18 9.73
CA PRO A 50 -8.39 -10.94 10.27
C PRO A 50 -9.85 -10.76 9.85
N SER A 51 -10.71 -10.36 10.78
CA SER A 51 -12.12 -10.07 10.49
C SER A 51 -12.25 -8.87 9.54
N ALA A 52 -13.28 -8.89 8.70
CA ALA A 52 -13.68 -7.78 7.84
C ALA A 52 -13.90 -6.50 8.66
N THR A 53 -14.49 -6.63 9.86
CA THR A 53 -14.63 -5.51 10.80
C THR A 53 -13.27 -4.92 11.21
N GLY A 54 -12.30 -5.78 11.53
CA GLY A 54 -10.94 -5.37 11.91
C GLY A 54 -10.18 -4.72 10.75
N LEU A 55 -10.29 -5.31 9.55
CA LEU A 55 -9.68 -4.77 8.34
C LEU A 55 -10.28 -3.41 7.96
N LEU A 56 -11.61 -3.28 8.01
CA LEU A 56 -12.30 -2.03 7.73
C LEU A 56 -11.85 -0.92 8.69
N LYS A 57 -11.79 -1.22 10.00
CA LYS A 57 -11.28 -0.26 11.00
C LYS A 57 -9.83 0.16 10.69
N LYS A 58 -8.99 -0.77 10.25
CA LYS A 58 -7.59 -0.49 9.94
C LYS A 58 -7.44 0.34 8.66
N LEU A 59 -8.14 0.01 7.59
CA LEU A 59 -8.07 0.71 6.30
C LEU A 59 -8.76 2.09 6.33
N LYS A 60 -9.69 2.32 7.25
CA LYS A 60 -10.22 3.68 7.54
C LYS A 60 -9.21 4.60 8.22
N ASN A 61 -8.20 4.05 8.87
CA ASN A 61 -7.27 4.85 9.65
C ASN A 61 -6.40 5.72 8.71
N ALA A 62 -6.40 7.02 8.95
CA ALA A 62 -5.65 8.00 8.14
C ALA A 62 -4.15 7.68 8.06
N ALA A 63 -3.55 7.17 9.14
CA ALA A 63 -2.15 6.75 9.12
C ALA A 63 -1.92 5.54 8.21
N THR A 64 -2.86 4.58 8.18
CA THR A 64 -2.80 3.44 7.25
C THR A 64 -2.89 3.90 5.80
N ILE A 65 -3.82 4.81 5.49
CA ILE A 65 -3.96 5.39 4.14
C ILE A 65 -2.66 6.08 3.71
N ARG A 66 -2.07 6.90 4.59
CA ARG A 66 -0.78 7.55 4.34
C ARG A 66 0.35 6.56 4.13
N VAL A 67 0.43 5.51 4.94
CA VAL A 67 1.45 4.46 4.80
C VAL A 67 1.33 3.75 3.45
N VAL A 68 0.13 3.39 3.00
CA VAL A 68 -0.08 2.75 1.69
C VAL A 68 0.43 3.66 0.57
N HIS A 69 0.13 4.96 0.62
CA HIS A 69 0.58 5.91 -0.38
C HIS A 69 2.10 6.17 -0.31
N PHE A 70 2.66 6.28 0.89
CA PHE A 70 4.11 6.38 1.09
C PHE A 70 4.85 5.17 0.54
N LEU A 71 4.33 3.96 0.77
CA LEU A 71 4.93 2.75 0.24
C LEU A 71 4.90 2.72 -1.30
N CYS A 72 3.88 3.29 -1.96
CA CYS A 72 3.90 3.45 -3.41
C CYS A 72 5.07 4.33 -3.88
N ASP A 73 5.38 5.40 -3.14
CA ASP A 73 6.50 6.30 -3.46
C ASP A 73 7.86 5.65 -3.18
N ALA A 74 7.99 4.96 -2.03
CA ALA A 74 9.26 4.39 -1.58
C ALA A 74 9.62 3.08 -2.30
N LEU A 75 8.64 2.21 -2.58
CA LEU A 75 8.90 0.92 -3.22
C LEU A 75 9.21 1.03 -4.71
N LYS A 76 8.76 2.09 -5.37
CA LYS A 76 9.01 2.30 -6.81
C LYS A 76 10.51 2.34 -7.15
N PRO A 77 11.34 3.24 -6.56
CA PRO A 77 12.77 3.27 -6.85
C PRO A 77 13.50 2.01 -6.37
N VAL A 78 13.07 1.41 -5.25
CA VAL A 78 13.66 0.14 -4.74
C VAL A 78 13.40 -1.03 -5.70
N SER A 79 12.19 -1.13 -6.24
CA SER A 79 11.83 -2.20 -7.18
C SER A 79 12.54 -2.02 -8.53
N GLN A 80 12.69 -0.78 -9.00
CA GLN A 80 13.47 -0.48 -10.20
C GLN A 80 14.95 -0.86 -10.04
N LEU A 81 15.54 -0.54 -8.89
CA LEU A 81 16.90 -0.93 -8.57
C LEU A 81 17.05 -2.44 -8.49
N ALA A 82 16.13 -3.14 -7.81
CA ALA A 82 16.12 -4.60 -7.73
C ALA A 82 16.09 -5.22 -9.14
N LEU A 83 15.18 -4.77 -10.01
CA LEU A 83 15.11 -5.22 -11.40
C LEU A 83 16.39 -4.97 -12.20
N ALA A 84 17.13 -3.90 -11.90
CA ALA A 84 18.41 -3.63 -12.56
C ALA A 84 19.51 -4.62 -12.13
N PHE A 85 19.57 -4.97 -10.84
CA PHE A 85 20.47 -5.99 -10.31
C PHE A 85 20.13 -7.42 -10.76
N GLU A 86 18.88 -7.66 -11.11
CA GLU A 86 18.39 -8.96 -11.58
C GLU A 86 18.66 -9.23 -13.07
N ARG A 87 19.26 -8.28 -13.80
CA ARG A 87 19.65 -8.48 -15.20
C ARG A 87 20.80 -9.48 -15.30
N ASN A 88 20.84 -10.27 -16.37
CA ASN A 88 21.93 -11.25 -16.57
C ASN A 88 23.28 -10.60 -16.89
N ASP A 89 23.30 -9.34 -17.33
CA ASP A 89 24.49 -8.59 -17.69
C ASP A 89 24.55 -7.29 -16.86
N VAL A 90 25.03 -7.42 -15.63
CA VAL A 90 25.09 -6.32 -14.65
C VAL A 90 26.43 -5.62 -14.75
N GLU A 91 26.47 -4.49 -15.44
CA GLU A 91 27.65 -3.63 -15.43
C GLU A 91 27.63 -2.65 -14.25
N LEU A 92 28.73 -2.60 -13.49
CA LEU A 92 28.88 -1.68 -12.35
C LEU A 92 28.78 -0.20 -12.76
N SER A 93 29.24 0.14 -13.97
CA SER A 93 29.12 1.45 -14.61
C SER A 93 27.66 1.92 -14.69
N THR A 94 26.71 0.99 -14.85
CA THR A 94 25.29 1.26 -15.02
C THR A 94 24.53 1.19 -13.69
N ILE A 95 24.90 0.26 -12.81
CA ILE A 95 24.25 0.09 -11.51
C ILE A 95 24.59 1.21 -10.53
N HIS A 96 25.84 1.66 -10.49
CA HIS A 96 26.28 2.65 -9.51
C HIS A 96 25.47 3.96 -9.58
N PRO A 97 25.23 4.56 -10.76
CA PRO A 97 24.36 5.72 -10.89
C PRO A 97 22.92 5.47 -10.42
N GLN A 98 22.36 4.28 -10.68
CA GLN A 98 21.00 3.93 -10.27
C GLN A 98 20.88 3.75 -8.76
N LEU A 99 21.89 3.17 -8.12
CA LEU A 99 21.97 3.09 -6.66
C LEU A 99 22.02 4.49 -6.03
N GLN A 100 22.89 5.37 -6.54
CA GLN A 100 22.98 6.75 -6.06
C GLN A 100 21.65 7.51 -6.24
N SER A 101 21.03 7.38 -7.41
CA SER A 101 19.72 7.98 -7.69
C SER A 101 18.62 7.46 -6.74
N THR A 102 18.64 6.16 -6.44
CA THR A 102 17.71 5.54 -5.49
C THR A 102 17.92 6.09 -4.08
N LEU A 103 19.17 6.18 -3.61
CA LEU A 103 19.49 6.76 -2.30
C LEU A 103 19.06 8.22 -2.20
N ILE A 104 19.33 9.04 -3.23
CA ILE A 104 18.90 10.44 -3.26
C ILE A 104 17.38 10.54 -3.21
N THR A 105 16.67 9.72 -4.01
CA THR A 105 15.20 9.71 -4.03
C THR A 105 14.63 9.33 -2.67
N LEU A 106 15.14 8.27 -2.05
CA LEU A 106 14.70 7.85 -0.72
C LEU A 106 15.06 8.90 0.36
N GLY A 107 16.22 9.53 0.25
CA GLY A 107 16.63 10.64 1.11
C GLY A 107 15.64 11.81 1.05
N ARG A 108 15.25 12.21 -0.16
CA ARG A 108 14.23 13.27 -0.37
C ARG A 108 12.88 12.91 0.24
N LEU A 109 12.47 11.63 0.19
CA LEU A 109 11.22 11.19 0.81
C LEU A 109 11.20 11.30 2.35
N LYS A 110 12.37 11.44 2.99
CA LYS A 110 12.45 11.72 4.44
C LYS A 110 12.14 13.18 4.76
N GLU A 111 12.43 14.08 3.83
CA GLU A 111 12.32 15.53 4.01
C GLU A 111 11.02 16.09 3.41
N LYS A 112 10.53 15.49 2.32
CA LYS A 112 9.37 15.96 1.57
C LYS A 112 8.49 14.78 1.16
N GLU A 113 7.19 14.97 1.28
CA GLU A 113 6.21 13.97 0.83
C GLU A 113 6.36 13.64 -0.66
N GLY A 114 6.23 12.35 -0.97
CA GLY A 114 6.17 11.86 -2.34
C GLY A 114 4.81 12.14 -2.99
N VAL A 115 4.75 11.95 -4.31
CA VAL A 115 3.57 12.30 -5.13
C VAL A 115 2.32 11.56 -4.67
N ASN A 116 2.43 10.27 -4.35
CA ASN A 116 1.28 9.51 -3.85
C ASN A 116 0.92 9.95 -2.43
N THR A 117 1.92 10.17 -1.59
CA THR A 117 1.73 10.60 -0.19
C THR A 117 0.94 11.91 -0.12
N THR A 118 1.23 12.89 -0.96
CA THR A 118 0.48 14.15 -1.01
C THR A 118 -1.00 13.93 -1.38
N LYS A 119 -1.28 13.03 -2.33
CA LYS A 119 -2.65 12.68 -2.75
C LYS A 119 -3.46 11.96 -1.67
N SER A 120 -2.80 11.33 -0.70
CA SER A 120 -3.49 10.62 0.39
C SER A 120 -4.43 11.53 1.18
N SER A 121 -4.12 12.83 1.28
CA SER A 121 -4.94 13.81 1.98
C SER A 121 -6.32 14.00 1.35
N GLU A 122 -6.42 13.94 0.03
CA GLU A 122 -7.70 14.06 -0.70
C GLU A 122 -8.57 12.82 -0.46
N LEU A 123 -7.95 11.63 -0.54
CA LEU A 123 -8.65 10.38 -0.27
C LEU A 123 -9.15 10.31 1.18
N ILE A 124 -8.34 10.73 2.16
CA ILE A 124 -8.74 10.79 3.57
C ILE A 124 -9.96 11.71 3.74
N LYS A 125 -9.95 12.89 3.10
CA LYS A 125 -11.10 13.81 3.13
C LYS A 125 -12.35 13.16 2.53
N LYS A 126 -12.23 12.55 1.35
CA LYS A 126 -13.33 11.87 0.64
C LYS A 126 -13.94 10.75 1.48
N ILE A 127 -13.09 9.91 2.06
CA ILE A 127 -13.48 8.83 2.98
C ILE A 127 -14.25 9.44 4.15
N ASN A 128 -13.67 10.39 4.88
CA ASN A 128 -14.32 11.00 6.06
C ASN A 128 -15.69 11.63 5.75
N ILE A 129 -15.84 12.29 4.60
CA ILE A 129 -17.13 12.86 4.17
C ILE A 129 -18.17 11.75 3.94
N THR A 130 -17.78 10.71 3.20
CA THR A 130 -18.65 9.57 2.89
C THR A 130 -19.13 8.89 4.16
N TRP A 131 -18.26 8.72 5.15
CA TRP A 131 -18.61 8.10 6.43
C TRP A 131 -19.53 8.94 7.30
N LYS A 132 -19.24 10.24 7.42
CA LYS A 132 -20.13 11.16 8.15
C LYS A 132 -21.54 11.15 7.56
N ARG A 133 -21.66 11.05 6.23
CA ARG A 133 -22.95 10.95 5.55
C ARG A 133 -23.68 9.64 5.91
N ASN A 134 -23.02 8.50 5.81
CA ASN A 134 -23.62 7.20 6.09
C ASN A 134 -24.05 7.07 7.57
N GLU A 135 -23.27 7.62 8.51
CA GLU A 135 -23.66 7.69 9.93
C GLU A 135 -24.95 8.50 10.13
N LEU A 136 -25.07 9.67 9.51
CA LEU A 136 -26.27 10.52 9.59
C LEU A 136 -27.52 9.85 8.99
N GLU A 137 -27.35 9.15 7.87
CA GLU A 137 -28.43 8.40 7.20
C GLU A 137 -28.91 7.24 8.08
N SER A 138 -28.01 6.48 8.69
CA SER A 138 -28.38 5.37 9.60
C SER A 138 -29.19 5.80 10.83
N VAL A 139 -28.95 7.02 11.34
CA VAL A 139 -29.67 7.57 12.51
C VAL A 139 -31.09 8.03 12.15
N HIS A 140 -31.36 8.40 10.89
CA HIS A 140 -32.68 8.83 10.44
C HIS A 140 -33.61 7.66 10.06
N THR A 141 -33.07 6.46 9.87
CA THR A 141 -33.82 5.23 9.53
C THR A 141 -34.05 4.26 10.69
N ALA A 142 -33.59 4.62 11.90
CA ALA A 142 -33.78 3.85 13.14
C ALA A 142 -34.85 4.50 14.03
#